data_AF-A0A2T6DWL7-F1
#
_entry.id   AF-A0A2T6DWL7-F1
#
_cell.length_a   1.000
_cell.length_b   1.000
_cell.length_c   1.000
_cell.angle_alpha   90.00
_cell.angle_beta   90.00
_cell.angle_gamma   90.00
#
_symmetry.space_group_name_H-M   'P 1'
#
loop_
_entity.id
_entity.type
_entity.pdbx_description
1 polymer ?
#
loop_
_entity_poly.entity_id
_entity_poly.type
_entity_poly.pdbx_seq_one_letter_code
_entity_poly.pdbx_strand_id
1 'polypeptide(L)'
;MSPGGSGQCFAKLNLHANPFGELKLRERMEVAIPLPKAEEALRNMPPGPFALQFIGEPGRGKTTHMLALRLRFPTAPYIYIPEVEPRPKLPIGPRIPGLQAPQPVLFVDETQRLSPTQRRRLFAPPGLLNGAPHLLICGTHEDHSAEFRAAGRGFASIRIQGVDPQRLAQIFQRRIDLCTRDPDVPAPHLSSNAIAWLISTYADDIRAMEHHLYACFQRLRHTGPVTPGDLAGPPCEASAHRI
;
A
#
# COMPACT_ATOMS: atom_id res chain seq x y z
N MET A 1 -25.99 -9.48 18.35
CA MET A 1 -25.72 -10.47 17.30
C MET A 1 -24.22 -10.69 17.26
N SER A 2 -23.77 -11.86 17.72
CA SER A 2 -22.34 -12.23 17.83
C SER A 2 -21.77 -12.61 16.45
N PRO A 3 -20.52 -12.24 16.11
CA PRO A 3 -19.91 -12.70 14.87
C PRO A 3 -19.47 -14.16 15.05
N GLY A 4 -20.27 -15.08 14.51
CA GLY A 4 -20.02 -16.51 14.55
C GLY A 4 -18.96 -16.94 13.54
N GLY A 5 -17.98 -17.72 14.02
CA GLY A 5 -17.33 -18.80 13.25
C GLY A 5 -16.27 -18.41 12.22
N SER A 6 -15.02 -18.19 12.63
CA SER A 6 -13.88 -18.22 11.69
C SER A 6 -12.57 -18.78 12.25
N GLY A 7 -12.41 -18.89 13.58
CA GLY A 7 -11.14 -19.29 14.20
C GLY A 7 -10.75 -20.77 14.10
N GLN A 8 -11.67 -21.69 13.77
CA GLN A 8 -11.37 -23.13 13.72
C GLN A 8 -10.97 -23.65 12.32
N CYS A 9 -11.32 -22.94 11.25
CA CYS A 9 -11.15 -23.48 9.88
C CYS A 9 -9.69 -23.56 9.43
N PHE A 10 -8.83 -22.70 10.00
CA PHE A 10 -7.43 -22.54 9.60
C PHE A 10 -6.40 -23.15 10.56
N ALA A 11 -6.84 -23.66 11.71
CA ALA A 11 -5.95 -24.27 12.70
C ALA A 11 -5.15 -25.45 12.12
N LYS A 12 -5.76 -26.22 11.20
CA LYS A 12 -5.11 -27.31 10.44
C LYS A 12 -3.95 -26.86 9.56
N LEU A 13 -3.89 -25.57 9.23
CA LEU A 13 -2.79 -24.95 8.46
C LEU A 13 -1.81 -24.22 9.37
N ASN A 14 -1.96 -24.33 10.69
CA ASN A 14 -1.24 -23.52 11.67
C ASN A 14 -1.47 -22.00 11.50
N LEU A 15 -2.69 -21.59 11.10
CA LEU A 15 -3.05 -20.19 10.90
C LEU A 15 -4.25 -19.76 11.77
N HIS A 16 -4.25 -18.52 12.25
CA HIS A 16 -5.37 -17.90 12.97
C HIS A 16 -6.46 -17.36 12.03
N ALA A 17 -6.11 -17.02 10.79
CA ALA A 17 -7.00 -16.50 9.76
C ALA A 17 -6.41 -16.74 8.35
N ASN A 18 -7.16 -16.37 7.30
CA ASN A 18 -6.64 -16.39 5.94
C ASN A 18 -5.64 -15.22 5.73
N PRO A 19 -4.38 -15.49 5.37
CA PRO A 19 -3.33 -14.46 5.24
C PRO A 19 -3.56 -13.48 4.08
N PHE A 20 -4.41 -13.83 3.12
CA PHE A 20 -4.75 -12.98 1.99
C PHE A 20 -6.11 -12.28 2.14
N GLY A 21 -6.67 -12.28 3.35
CA GLY A 21 -7.83 -11.45 3.68
C GLY A 21 -7.50 -9.95 3.72
N GLU A 22 -8.52 -9.12 3.98
CA GLU A 22 -8.32 -7.68 4.13
C GLU A 22 -7.50 -7.38 5.39
N LEU A 23 -6.36 -6.72 5.21
CA LEU A 23 -5.52 -6.26 6.32
C LEU A 23 -5.99 -4.89 6.81
N LYS A 24 -6.04 -4.72 8.13
CA LYS A 24 -6.17 -3.42 8.79
C LYS A 24 -4.95 -2.56 8.51
N LEU A 25 -5.09 -1.24 8.68
CA LEU A 25 -4.02 -0.28 8.42
C LEU A 25 -2.69 -0.64 9.11
N ARG A 26 -2.74 -1.06 10.38
CA ARG A 26 -1.57 -1.46 11.15
C ARG A 26 -0.90 -2.72 10.58
N GLU A 27 -1.70 -3.74 10.25
CA GLU A 27 -1.21 -4.99 9.66
C GLU A 27 -0.59 -4.73 8.27
N ARG A 28 -1.18 -3.82 7.48
CA ARG A 28 -0.60 -3.37 6.19
C ARG A 28 0.79 -2.77 6.39
N MET A 29 1.02 -2.04 7.47
CA MET A 29 2.32 -1.44 7.78
C MET A 29 3.36 -2.50 8.18
N GLU A 30 2.94 -3.58 8.86
CA GLU A 30 3.82 -4.67 9.30
C GLU A 30 4.29 -5.55 8.13
N VAL A 31 3.43 -5.77 7.13
CA VAL A 31 3.80 -6.52 5.90
C VAL A 31 4.53 -5.66 4.87
N ALA A 32 4.42 -4.34 4.98
CA ALA A 32 4.98 -3.45 3.99
C ALA A 32 6.51 -3.54 3.96
N ILE A 33 7.04 -3.76 2.76
CA ILE A 33 8.47 -3.68 2.48
C ILE A 33 8.72 -2.30 1.85
N PRO A 34 9.47 -1.38 2.50
CA PRO A 34 9.84 -0.10 1.91
C PRO A 34 10.68 -0.29 0.63
N LEU A 35 10.55 0.60 -0.34
CA LEU A 35 11.45 0.58 -1.51
C LEU A 35 12.77 1.25 -1.13
N PRO A 36 13.94 0.61 -1.38
CA PRO A 36 15.24 1.23 -1.11
C PRO A 36 15.39 2.61 -1.75
N LYS A 37 14.84 2.78 -2.96
CA LYS A 37 14.80 4.07 -3.68
C LYS A 37 14.02 5.17 -2.94
N ALA A 38 12.97 4.82 -2.20
CA ALA A 38 12.21 5.79 -1.39
C ALA A 38 13.02 6.28 -0.21
N GLU A 39 13.70 5.36 0.46
CA GLU A 39 14.59 5.68 1.57
C GLU A 39 15.78 6.53 1.11
N GLU A 40 16.35 6.19 -0.04
CA GLU A 40 17.42 6.97 -0.66
C GLU A 40 16.98 8.38 -1.04
N ALA A 41 15.81 8.53 -1.68
CA ALA A 41 15.27 9.84 -2.05
C ALA A 41 15.06 10.75 -0.83
N LEU A 42 14.61 10.20 0.30
CA LEU A 42 14.47 10.98 1.54
C LEU A 42 15.80 11.33 2.20
N ARG A 43 16.80 10.44 2.14
CA ARG A 43 18.15 10.75 2.66
C ARG A 43 18.83 11.85 1.86
N ASN A 44 18.61 11.85 0.54
CA ASN A 44 19.28 12.76 -0.39
C ASN A 44 18.41 13.97 -0.77
N MET A 45 17.31 14.22 -0.04
CA MET A 45 16.44 15.34 -0.38
C MET A 45 17.15 16.68 -0.17
N PRO A 46 17.03 17.64 -1.12
CA PRO A 46 17.61 18.97 -0.97
C PRO A 46 16.95 19.73 0.19
N PRO A 47 17.63 20.76 0.73
CA PRO A 47 17.01 21.65 1.70
C PRO A 47 15.80 22.38 1.06
N GLY A 48 14.72 22.51 1.83
CA GLY A 48 13.49 23.18 1.41
C GLY A 48 12.32 22.23 1.17
N PRO A 49 11.24 22.71 0.50
CA PRO A 49 10.03 21.93 0.28
C PRO A 49 10.26 20.80 -0.71
N PHE A 50 9.83 19.60 -0.35
CA PHE A 50 10.06 18.38 -1.13
C PHE A 50 8.78 17.57 -1.35
N ALA A 51 8.67 16.86 -2.46
CA ALA A 51 7.64 15.87 -2.74
C ALA A 51 8.24 14.52 -3.13
N LEU A 52 7.78 13.44 -2.52
CA LEU A 52 8.05 12.07 -2.95
C LEU A 52 6.76 11.49 -3.53
N GLN A 53 6.72 11.25 -4.85
CA GLN A 53 5.57 10.63 -5.50
C GLN A 53 5.83 9.17 -5.85
N PHE A 54 4.87 8.31 -5.53
CA PHE A 54 4.78 6.93 -5.99
C PHE A 54 3.79 6.87 -7.17
N ILE A 55 4.29 6.50 -8.34
CA ILE A 55 3.53 6.48 -9.59
C ILE A 55 3.33 5.02 -10.02
N GLY A 56 2.11 4.60 -10.32
CA GLY A 56 1.85 3.27 -10.86
C GLY A 56 0.37 2.94 -10.92
N GLU A 57 0.00 1.92 -11.68
CA GLU A 57 -1.39 1.50 -11.86
C GLU A 57 -2.07 1.05 -10.55
N PRO A 58 -3.43 0.97 -10.52
CA PRO A 58 -4.16 0.35 -9.43
C PRO A 58 -3.59 -1.04 -9.08
N GLY A 59 -3.63 -1.42 -7.80
CA GLY A 59 -3.23 -2.78 -7.37
C GLY A 59 -1.72 -3.01 -7.22
N ARG A 60 -0.86 -2.08 -7.62
CA ARG A 60 0.61 -2.25 -7.56
C ARG A 60 1.28 -1.96 -6.20
N GLY A 61 0.50 -1.64 -5.16
CA GLY A 61 1.05 -1.46 -3.81
C GLY A 61 1.63 -0.08 -3.49
N LYS A 62 1.27 0.97 -4.23
CA LYS A 62 1.63 2.38 -3.90
C LYS A 62 1.33 2.73 -2.44
N THR A 63 0.08 2.49 -2.03
CA THR A 63 -0.39 2.71 -0.67
C THR A 63 0.45 1.96 0.35
N THR A 64 0.81 0.71 0.08
CA THR A 64 1.65 -0.11 0.95
C THR A 64 3.02 0.53 1.17
N HIS A 65 3.66 1.03 0.11
CA HIS A 65 4.95 1.73 0.23
C HIS A 65 4.84 3.04 1.01
N MET A 66 3.77 3.81 0.78
CA MET A 66 3.50 5.03 1.55
C MET A 66 3.30 4.74 3.04
N LEU A 67 2.55 3.69 3.37
CA LEU A 67 2.30 3.28 4.74
C LEU A 67 3.54 2.75 5.45
N ALA A 68 4.39 1.99 4.74
CA ALA A 68 5.70 1.60 5.24
C ALA A 68 6.52 2.83 5.63
N LEU A 69 6.53 3.85 4.78
CA LEU A 69 7.29 5.06 5.02
C LEU A 69 6.69 5.92 6.15
N ARG A 70 5.37 5.88 6.34
CA ARG A 70 4.68 6.55 7.44
C ARG A 70 5.09 6.04 8.81
N LEU A 71 5.65 4.83 8.94
CA LEU A 71 6.26 4.36 10.18
C LEU A 71 7.36 5.32 10.71
N ARG A 72 8.06 6.02 9.82
CA ARG A 72 9.06 7.03 10.18
C ARG A 72 8.45 8.37 10.61
N PHE A 73 7.17 8.58 10.30
CA PHE A 73 6.43 9.81 10.56
C PHE A 73 5.09 9.49 11.22
N PRO A 74 5.08 8.89 12.43
CA PRO A 74 3.88 8.31 13.04
C PRO A 74 2.76 9.34 13.28
N THR A 75 3.11 10.61 13.48
CA THR A 75 2.16 11.71 13.68
C THR A 75 1.67 12.35 12.39
N ALA A 76 2.27 12.02 11.24
CA ALA A 76 1.91 12.62 9.96
C ALA A 76 0.53 12.13 9.51
N PRO A 77 -0.37 13.05 9.07
CA PRO A 77 -1.65 12.69 8.54
C PRO A 77 -1.52 11.85 7.27
N TYR A 78 -2.39 10.85 7.14
CA TYR A 78 -2.61 10.08 5.92
C TYR A 78 -4.02 10.34 5.42
N ILE A 79 -4.14 10.77 4.16
CA ILE A 79 -5.41 11.12 3.54
C ILE A 79 -5.56 10.32 2.26
N TYR A 80 -6.61 9.51 2.19
CA TYR A 80 -7.02 8.84 0.97
C TYR A 80 -8.07 9.70 0.25
N ILE A 81 -7.87 9.96 -1.05
CA ILE A 81 -8.85 10.68 -1.86
C ILE A 81 -9.79 9.68 -2.54
N PRO A 82 -11.07 9.60 -2.12
CA PRO A 82 -12.03 8.69 -2.72
C PRO A 82 -12.39 9.12 -4.14
N GLU A 83 -12.88 8.17 -4.93
CA GLU A 83 -13.39 8.42 -6.28
C GLU A 83 -14.71 9.19 -6.25
N VAL A 84 -15.57 8.86 -5.27
CA VAL A 84 -16.87 9.48 -5.04
C VAL A 84 -16.80 10.56 -3.95
N GLU A 85 -17.70 11.53 -4.04
CA GLU A 85 -17.89 12.56 -3.00
C GLU A 85 -18.57 11.97 -1.75
N PRO A 86 -18.38 12.57 -0.55
CA PRO A 86 -17.59 13.77 -0.29
C PRO A 86 -16.09 13.49 -0.15
N ARG A 87 -15.27 14.33 -0.78
CA ARG A 87 -13.81 14.28 -0.62
C ARG A 87 -13.38 14.87 0.73
N PRO A 88 -12.39 14.27 1.41
CA PRO A 88 -11.88 14.80 2.66
C PRO A 88 -11.24 16.17 2.44
N LYS A 89 -11.41 17.05 3.42
CA LYS A 89 -10.69 18.33 3.43
C LYS A 89 -9.22 18.04 3.71
N LEU A 90 -8.36 18.44 2.78
CA LEU A 90 -6.93 18.46 2.99
C LEU A 90 -6.60 19.49 4.10
N PRO A 91 -5.65 19.22 5.01
CA PRO A 91 -5.20 20.13 6.06
C PRO A 91 -4.34 21.27 5.48
N ILE A 92 -4.74 21.79 4.32
CA ILE A 92 -4.14 22.91 3.61
C ILE A 92 -5.13 24.09 3.71
N GLY A 93 -4.73 25.14 4.40
CA GLY A 93 -5.63 26.25 4.73
C GLY A 93 -4.90 27.42 5.37
N PRO A 94 -5.57 28.58 5.49
CA PRO A 94 -4.99 29.73 6.19
C PRO A 94 -4.47 29.30 7.56
N ARG A 95 -3.26 29.75 7.92
CA ARG A 95 -2.77 29.60 9.31
C ARG A 95 -3.79 30.30 10.21
N ILE A 96 -4.44 29.54 11.09
CA ILE A 96 -5.28 30.11 12.14
C ILE A 96 -4.34 30.43 13.30
N PRO A 97 -4.22 31.71 13.74
CA PRO A 97 -3.43 32.05 14.92
C PRO A 97 -3.84 31.21 16.13
N GLY A 98 -2.88 30.52 16.76
CA GLY A 98 -3.13 29.62 17.89
C GLY A 98 -3.36 28.14 17.53
N LEU A 99 -3.52 27.80 16.24
CA LEU A 99 -3.50 26.41 15.77
C LEU A 99 -2.07 26.05 15.34
N GLN A 100 -1.57 24.87 15.75
CA GLN A 100 -0.25 24.40 15.34
C GLN A 100 -0.10 24.49 13.81
N ALA A 101 1.06 24.98 13.36
CA ALA A 101 1.42 25.14 11.95
C ALA A 101 1.10 23.87 11.13
N PRO A 102 0.86 23.96 9.81
CA PRO A 102 0.68 22.76 8.99
C PRO A 102 1.83 21.79 9.25
N GLN A 103 1.48 20.51 9.43
CA GLN A 103 2.44 19.46 9.76
C GLN A 103 3.59 19.45 8.74
N PRO A 104 4.84 19.23 9.19
CA PRO A 104 5.99 19.21 8.29
C PRO A 104 5.87 18.13 7.22
N VAL A 105 5.10 17.06 7.49
CA VAL A 105 4.94 15.90 6.60
C VAL A 105 3.46 15.61 6.38
N LEU A 106 3.07 15.35 5.14
CA LEU A 106 1.71 14.96 4.76
C LEU A 106 1.73 13.79 3.77
N PHE A 107 0.90 12.78 4.01
CA PHE A 107 0.68 11.67 3.08
C PHE A 107 -0.68 11.83 2.40
N VAL A 108 -0.70 11.82 1.06
CA VAL A 108 -1.95 11.89 0.28
C VAL A 108 -1.96 10.83 -0.81
N ASP A 109 -2.89 9.89 -0.75
CA ASP A 109 -3.06 8.84 -1.76
C ASP A 109 -4.12 9.24 -2.78
N GLU A 110 -3.98 8.74 -4.02
CA GLU A 110 -4.83 9.05 -5.17
C GLU A 110 -4.87 10.55 -5.56
N THR A 111 -3.71 11.23 -5.59
CA THR A 111 -3.65 12.68 -5.84
C THR A 111 -4.12 13.10 -7.23
N GLN A 112 -4.11 12.21 -8.22
CA GLN A 112 -4.69 12.49 -9.55
C GLN A 112 -6.18 12.83 -9.48
N ARG A 113 -6.89 12.36 -8.43
CA ARG A 113 -8.31 12.65 -8.23
C ARG A 113 -8.58 14.07 -7.75
N LEU A 114 -7.57 14.78 -7.21
CA LEU A 114 -7.73 16.16 -6.75
C LEU A 114 -7.98 17.11 -7.93
N SER A 115 -8.81 18.12 -7.70
CA SER A 115 -9.01 19.19 -8.70
C SER A 115 -7.72 19.99 -8.91
N PRO A 116 -7.54 20.65 -10.07
CA PRO A 116 -6.35 21.46 -10.34
C PRO A 116 -6.10 22.53 -9.27
N THR A 117 -7.16 23.15 -8.74
CA THR A 117 -7.07 24.12 -7.65
C THR A 117 -6.57 23.49 -6.34
N GLN A 118 -7.03 22.28 -6.03
CA GLN A 118 -6.56 21.54 -4.85
C GLN A 118 -5.09 21.13 -5.00
N ARG A 119 -4.69 20.62 -6.17
CA ARG A 119 -3.30 20.26 -6.46
C ARG A 119 -2.38 21.47 -6.38
N ARG A 120 -2.75 22.61 -6.97
CA ARG A 120 -1.97 23.85 -6.89
C ARG A 120 -1.73 24.29 -5.44
N ARG A 121 -2.74 24.18 -4.58
CA ARG A 121 -2.62 24.51 -3.14
C ARG A 121 -1.77 23.50 -2.38
N LEU A 122 -1.92 22.21 -2.67
CA LEU A 122 -1.16 21.12 -2.03
C LEU A 122 0.33 21.16 -2.42
N PHE A 123 0.63 21.46 -3.68
CA PHE A 123 1.98 21.39 -4.24
C PHE A 123 2.79 22.68 -4.04
N ALA A 124 2.13 23.80 -3.75
CA ALA A 124 2.81 25.05 -3.43
C ALA A 124 3.81 24.89 -2.27
N PRO A 125 4.91 25.67 -2.26
CA PRO A 125 5.83 25.66 -1.15
C PRO A 125 5.18 26.29 0.10
N PRO A 126 5.57 25.87 1.31
CA PRO A 126 5.18 26.52 2.55
C PRO A 126 5.43 28.04 2.48
N GLY A 127 4.41 28.83 2.83
CA GLY A 127 4.48 30.29 2.81
C GLY A 127 3.96 30.96 1.54
N LEU A 128 3.94 30.28 0.38
CA LEU A 128 3.35 30.84 -0.85
C LEU A 128 1.82 30.72 -0.83
N LEU A 129 1.32 29.55 -0.43
CA LEU A 129 -0.09 29.32 -0.14
C LEU A 129 -0.14 28.74 1.27
N ASN A 130 -0.78 29.46 2.20
CA ASN A 130 -0.87 29.06 3.59
C ASN A 130 -1.30 27.59 3.73
N GLY A 131 -0.55 26.81 4.52
CA GLY A 131 -0.94 25.44 4.89
C GLY A 131 -0.23 24.31 4.16
N ALA A 132 0.63 24.56 3.16
CA ALA A 132 1.30 23.49 2.43
C ALA A 132 2.40 22.78 3.28
N PRO A 133 2.56 21.44 3.14
CA PRO A 133 3.55 20.69 3.91
C PRO A 133 4.97 20.94 3.43
N HIS A 134 5.97 20.81 4.32
CA HIS A 134 7.38 20.83 3.92
C HIS A 134 7.73 19.59 3.10
N LEU A 135 7.27 18.42 3.53
CA LEU A 135 7.43 17.13 2.85
C LEU A 135 6.05 16.58 2.47
N LEU A 136 5.79 16.44 1.18
CA LEU A 136 4.62 15.77 0.66
C LEU A 136 5.01 14.36 0.21
N ILE A 137 4.30 13.33 0.66
CA ILE A 137 4.43 11.97 0.15
C ILE A 137 3.12 11.59 -0.50
N CYS A 138 3.11 11.25 -1.78
CA CYS A 138 1.86 11.00 -2.48
C CYS A 138 1.87 9.75 -3.37
N GLY A 139 0.68 9.17 -3.53
CA GLY A 139 0.41 8.07 -4.44
C GLY A 139 -0.46 8.57 -5.58
N THR A 140 -0.13 8.19 -6.82
CA THR A 140 -0.82 8.66 -8.01
C THR A 140 -0.69 7.69 -9.19
N HIS A 141 -1.59 7.79 -10.16
CA HIS A 141 -1.47 7.13 -11.47
C HIS A 141 -0.85 8.07 -12.52
N GLU A 142 -0.84 9.37 -12.25
CA GLU A 142 -0.35 10.43 -13.14
C GLU A 142 0.94 11.06 -12.61
N ASP A 143 1.85 11.45 -13.49
CA ASP A 143 3.10 12.09 -13.09
C ASP A 143 2.91 13.59 -12.79
N HIS A 144 3.03 13.99 -11.52
CA HIS A 144 2.89 15.38 -11.09
C HIS A 144 4.18 16.22 -11.21
N SER A 145 5.25 15.69 -11.83
CA SER A 145 6.56 16.36 -11.90
C SER A 145 6.49 17.77 -12.49
N ALA A 146 5.63 17.99 -13.50
CA ALA A 146 5.46 19.31 -14.10
C ALA A 146 4.84 20.32 -13.12
N GLU A 147 3.86 19.89 -12.33
CA GLU A 147 3.20 20.72 -11.32
C GLU A 147 4.15 21.03 -10.16
N PHE A 148 4.99 20.08 -9.73
CA PHE A 148 6.03 20.33 -8.73
C PHE A 148 7.08 21.34 -9.19
N ARG A 149 7.56 21.22 -10.44
CA ARG A 149 8.49 22.20 -11.03
C ARG A 149 7.89 23.59 -11.10
N ALA A 150 6.64 23.70 -11.57
CA ALA A 150 5.94 24.98 -11.66
C ALA A 150 5.74 25.65 -10.28
N ALA A 151 5.64 24.84 -9.21
CA ALA A 151 5.55 25.33 -7.84
C ALA A 151 6.92 25.66 -7.19
N GLY A 152 8.04 25.35 -7.85
CA GLY A 152 9.37 25.49 -7.23
C GLY A 152 9.62 24.51 -6.08
N ARG A 153 8.94 23.36 -6.08
CA ARG A 153 9.09 22.30 -5.09
C ARG A 153 10.07 21.24 -5.60
N GLY A 154 11.07 20.87 -4.80
CA GLY A 154 11.94 19.73 -5.12
C GLY A 154 11.15 18.43 -5.11
N PHE A 155 11.49 17.44 -5.94
CA PHE A 155 10.74 16.18 -5.94
C PHE A 155 11.59 14.98 -6.37
N ALA A 156 11.12 13.79 -5.97
CA ALA A 156 11.55 12.51 -6.50
C ALA A 156 10.32 11.68 -6.90
N SER A 157 10.47 10.90 -7.98
CA SER A 157 9.41 10.05 -8.52
C SER A 157 9.85 8.60 -8.49
N ILE A 158 9.03 7.76 -7.85
CA ILE A 158 9.23 6.32 -7.77
C ILE A 158 8.16 5.64 -8.59
N ARG A 159 8.54 5.11 -9.74
CA ARG A 159 7.64 4.30 -10.56
C ARG A 159 7.56 2.89 -10.00
N ILE A 160 6.35 2.47 -9.67
CA ILE A 160 6.00 1.13 -9.25
C ILE A 160 5.55 0.35 -10.48
N GLN A 161 6.48 -0.41 -11.03
CA GLN A 161 6.29 -1.20 -12.24
C GLN A 161 7.03 -2.52 -12.09
N GLY A 162 6.42 -3.59 -12.61
CA GLY A 162 6.98 -4.93 -12.50
C GLY A 162 6.94 -5.45 -11.07
N VAL A 163 7.12 -6.76 -10.96
CA VAL A 163 7.20 -7.46 -9.68
C VAL A 163 8.52 -8.17 -9.61
N ASP A 164 9.31 -7.83 -8.59
CA ASP A 164 10.50 -8.60 -8.22
C ASP A 164 10.02 -9.89 -7.51
N PRO A 165 10.30 -11.09 -8.06
CA PRO A 165 9.86 -12.35 -7.47
C PRO A 165 10.33 -12.54 -6.02
N GLN A 166 11.55 -12.10 -5.69
CA GLN A 166 12.06 -12.25 -4.32
C GLN A 166 11.27 -11.37 -3.35
N ARG A 167 11.04 -10.10 -3.72
CA ARG A 167 10.21 -9.19 -2.93
C ARG A 167 8.77 -9.67 -2.81
N LEU A 168 8.17 -10.19 -3.89
CA LEU A 168 6.81 -10.72 -3.85
C LEU A 168 6.70 -11.90 -2.88
N ALA A 169 7.65 -12.83 -2.96
CA ALA A 169 7.73 -13.96 -2.02
C ALA A 169 7.83 -13.46 -0.57
N GLN A 170 8.65 -12.45 -0.31
CA GLN A 170 8.77 -11.85 1.03
C GLN A 170 7.47 -11.19 1.50
N ILE A 171 6.76 -10.46 0.64
CA ILE A 171 5.47 -9.83 0.98
C ILE A 171 4.46 -10.91 1.37
N PHE A 172 4.31 -11.94 0.54
CA PHE A 172 3.36 -13.02 0.80
C PHE A 172 3.75 -13.86 2.01
N GLN A 173 5.04 -14.10 2.23
CA GLN A 173 5.52 -14.79 3.43
C GLN A 173 5.20 -13.98 4.69
N ARG A 174 5.47 -12.67 4.73
CA ARG A 174 5.13 -11.82 5.88
C ARG A 174 3.63 -11.84 6.21
N ARG A 175 2.77 -11.93 5.19
CA ARG A 175 1.32 -12.07 5.39
C ARG A 175 0.96 -13.41 6.03
N ILE A 176 1.62 -14.49 5.62
CA ILE A 176 1.45 -15.82 6.22
C ILE A 176 1.97 -15.83 7.65
N ASP A 177 3.16 -15.29 7.90
CA ASP A 177 3.80 -15.22 9.21
C ASP A 177 2.91 -14.48 10.21
N LEU A 178 2.30 -13.35 9.79
CA LEU A 178 1.35 -12.60 10.62
C LEU A 178 0.13 -13.40 11.06
N CYS A 179 -0.26 -14.40 10.26
CA CYS A 179 -1.39 -15.26 10.56
C CYS A 179 -0.96 -16.56 11.25
N THR A 180 0.34 -16.83 11.39
CA THR A 180 0.86 -18.08 11.95
C THR A 180 0.58 -18.15 13.45
N ARG A 181 0.13 -19.32 13.92
CA ARG A 181 -0.25 -19.51 15.34
C ARG A 181 0.93 -19.83 16.22
N ASP A 182 1.74 -20.78 15.75
CA ASP A 182 2.89 -21.29 16.45
C ASP A 182 4.09 -21.25 15.48
N PRO A 183 5.10 -20.41 15.73
CA PRO A 183 6.25 -20.29 14.83
C PRO A 183 7.08 -21.58 14.73
N ASP A 184 6.96 -22.49 15.70
CA ASP A 184 7.70 -23.76 15.72
C ASP A 184 6.98 -24.86 14.92
N VAL A 185 5.74 -24.62 14.49
CA VAL A 185 4.94 -25.57 13.68
C VAL A 185 4.93 -25.13 12.21
N PRO A 186 5.10 -26.05 11.24
CA PRO A 186 5.08 -25.70 9.82
C PRO A 186 3.77 -25.02 9.40
N ALA A 187 3.88 -23.87 8.76
CA ALA A 187 2.79 -23.19 8.06
C ALA A 187 2.94 -23.37 6.53
N PRO A 188 1.89 -23.11 5.74
CA PRO A 188 2.01 -23.00 4.29
C PRO A 188 3.06 -21.95 3.88
N HIS A 189 3.76 -22.15 2.77
CA HIS A 189 4.60 -21.12 2.17
C HIS A 189 4.56 -21.23 0.65
N LEU A 190 4.62 -20.11 -0.06
CA LEU A 190 4.61 -20.14 -1.53
C LEU A 190 5.98 -20.59 -2.04
N SER A 191 6.01 -21.66 -2.85
CA SER A 191 7.22 -22.08 -3.55
C SER A 191 7.65 -21.03 -4.60
N SER A 192 8.93 -21.03 -4.97
CA SER A 192 9.44 -20.17 -6.05
C SER A 192 8.67 -20.36 -7.37
N ASN A 193 8.29 -21.60 -7.68
CA ASN A 193 7.48 -21.92 -8.86
C ASN A 193 6.06 -21.35 -8.76
N ALA A 194 5.45 -21.35 -7.57
CA ALA A 194 4.15 -20.72 -7.35
C ALA A 194 4.21 -19.20 -7.52
N ILE A 195 5.27 -18.56 -7.04
CA ILE A 195 5.52 -17.12 -7.26
C ILE A 195 5.69 -16.81 -8.74
N ALA A 196 6.50 -17.60 -9.46
CA ALA A 196 6.69 -17.44 -10.89
C ALA A 196 5.38 -17.61 -11.67
N TRP A 197 4.57 -18.60 -11.26
CA TRP A 197 3.24 -18.81 -11.84
C TRP A 197 2.33 -17.60 -11.64
N LEU A 198 2.23 -17.06 -10.41
CA LEU A 198 1.43 -15.86 -10.12
C LEU A 198 1.87 -14.66 -10.97
N ILE A 199 3.18 -14.41 -11.09
CA ILE A 199 3.72 -13.34 -11.93
C ILE A 199 3.37 -13.57 -13.40
N SER A 200 3.47 -14.81 -13.90
CA SER A 200 3.11 -15.12 -15.29
C SER A 200 1.62 -14.93 -15.57
N THR A 201 0.74 -15.16 -14.58
CA THR A 201 -0.71 -15.08 -14.73
C THR A 201 -1.25 -13.66 -14.54
N TYR A 202 -0.73 -12.91 -13.55
CA TYR A 202 -1.26 -11.61 -13.13
C TYR A 202 -0.31 -10.44 -13.41
N ALA A 203 0.83 -10.70 -14.04
CA ALA A 203 1.90 -9.72 -14.31
C ALA A 203 2.34 -8.98 -13.05
N ASP A 204 1.95 -7.71 -12.90
CA ASP A 204 2.26 -6.88 -11.74
C ASP A 204 1.04 -6.44 -10.91
N ASP A 205 -0.13 -7.04 -11.14
CA ASP A 205 -1.32 -6.84 -10.33
C ASP A 205 -1.27 -7.69 -9.05
N ILE A 206 -0.58 -7.16 -8.03
CA ILE A 206 -0.46 -7.79 -6.72
C ILE A 206 -1.85 -7.99 -6.08
N ARG A 207 -2.81 -7.08 -6.31
CA ARG A 207 -4.15 -7.20 -5.73
C ARG A 207 -4.91 -8.39 -6.33
N ALA A 208 -4.78 -8.62 -7.63
CA ALA A 208 -5.34 -9.80 -8.28
C ALA A 208 -4.70 -11.10 -7.76
N MET A 209 -3.37 -11.11 -7.56
CA MET A 209 -2.66 -12.24 -6.95
C MET A 209 -3.17 -12.52 -5.53
N GLU A 210 -3.32 -11.49 -4.68
CA GLU A 210 -3.85 -11.62 -3.33
C GLU A 210 -5.27 -12.18 -3.32
N HIS A 211 -6.14 -11.69 -4.22
CA HIS A 211 -7.50 -12.19 -4.35
C HIS A 211 -7.55 -13.67 -4.77
N HIS A 212 -6.70 -14.07 -5.71
CA HIS A 212 -6.56 -15.48 -6.10
C HIS A 212 -6.06 -16.34 -4.94
N LEU A 213 -5.04 -15.87 -4.23
CA LEU A 213 -4.46 -16.55 -3.09
C LEU A 213 -5.45 -16.69 -1.93
N TYR A 214 -6.32 -15.70 -1.72
CA TYR A 214 -7.40 -15.80 -0.75
C TYR A 214 -8.27 -17.02 -1.02
N ALA A 215 -8.78 -17.18 -2.26
CA ALA A 215 -9.58 -18.33 -2.64
C ALA A 215 -8.81 -19.65 -2.52
N CYS A 216 -7.53 -19.67 -2.90
CA CYS A 216 -6.68 -20.85 -2.77
C CYS A 216 -6.48 -21.27 -1.30
N PHE A 217 -6.21 -20.32 -0.41
CA PHE A 217 -5.99 -20.61 1.02
C PHE A 217 -7.26 -21.07 1.74
N GLN A 218 -8.46 -20.65 1.28
CA GLN A 218 -9.73 -21.18 1.81
C GLN A 218 -9.88 -22.70 1.58
N ARG A 219 -9.40 -23.18 0.43
CA ARG A 219 -9.49 -24.61 0.06
C ARG A 219 -8.25 -25.42 0.44
N LEU A 220 -7.14 -24.79 0.81
CA LEU A 220 -5.90 -25.47 1.18
C LEU A 220 -6.13 -26.45 2.35
N ARG A 221 -5.49 -27.62 2.27
CA ARG A 221 -5.66 -28.73 3.22
C ARG A 221 -4.37 -29.22 3.86
N HIS A 222 -3.22 -28.71 3.43
CA HIS A 222 -1.91 -29.11 3.92
C HIS A 222 -1.05 -27.90 4.25
N THR A 223 -0.09 -28.12 5.15
CA THR A 223 1.01 -27.19 5.43
C THR A 223 2.16 -27.42 4.43
N GLY A 224 3.22 -26.61 4.52
CA GLY A 224 4.39 -26.75 3.66
C GLY A 224 4.25 -26.03 2.31
N PRO A 225 5.02 -26.45 1.28
CA PRO A 225 5.12 -25.69 0.03
C PRO A 225 3.79 -25.72 -0.73
N VAL A 226 3.30 -24.53 -1.08
CA VAL A 226 2.21 -24.31 -2.02
C VAL A 226 2.81 -24.19 -3.42
N THR A 227 2.34 -25.03 -4.33
CA THR A 227 2.85 -25.20 -5.68
C THR A 227 1.89 -24.64 -6.72
N PRO A 228 2.30 -24.49 -8.00
CA PRO A 228 1.37 -24.11 -9.06
C PRO A 228 0.15 -25.04 -9.17
N GLY A 229 0.30 -26.33 -8.88
CA GLY A 229 -0.82 -27.28 -8.89
C GLY A 229 -1.90 -26.93 -7.87
N ASP A 230 -1.49 -26.47 -6.68
CA ASP A 230 -2.40 -26.01 -5.63
C ASP A 230 -3.14 -24.75 -6.08
N LEU A 231 -2.44 -23.85 -6.79
CA LEU A 231 -2.98 -22.57 -7.28
C LEU A 231 -3.92 -22.73 -8.50
N ALA A 232 -3.66 -23.70 -9.37
CA ALA A 232 -4.38 -23.91 -10.62
C ALA A 232 -5.69 -24.71 -10.48
N GLY A 233 -6.03 -25.17 -9.27
CA GLY A 233 -7.31 -25.84 -9.00
C GLY A 233 -8.52 -24.99 -9.45
N PRO A 234 -9.68 -25.62 -9.75
CA PRO A 234 -10.80 -24.96 -10.39
C PRO A 234 -11.20 -23.68 -9.65
N PRO A 235 -11.46 -22.56 -10.37
CA PRO A 235 -11.92 -21.34 -9.74
C PRO A 235 -13.19 -21.62 -8.95
N CYS A 236 -13.25 -21.11 -7.72
CA CYS A 236 -14.47 -21.17 -6.93
C CYS A 236 -15.51 -20.29 -7.64
N GLU A 237 -16.56 -20.89 -8.21
CA GLU A 237 -17.74 -20.16 -8.67
C GLU A 237 -18.46 -19.55 -7.45
N ALA A 238 -18.06 -18.34 -7.06
CA ALA A 238 -18.75 -17.35 -6.22
C ALA A 238 -17.68 -16.37 -5.68
N SER A 239 -17.72 -15.05 -5.84
CA SER A 239 -18.86 -14.16 -5.93
C SER A 239 -18.49 -12.91 -6.73
N ALA A 240 -19.28 -12.61 -7.75
CA ALA A 240 -19.41 -11.27 -8.29
C ALA A 240 -20.13 -10.38 -7.26
N HIS A 241 -19.45 -9.96 -6.21
CA HIS A 241 -19.90 -8.85 -5.37
C HIS A 241 -18.84 -7.75 -5.36
N ARG A 242 -19.26 -6.63 -5.94
CA ARG A 242 -18.57 -5.35 -5.98
C ARG A 242 -18.09 -4.96 -4.59
N ILE A 243 -16.82 -4.56 -4.48
CA ILE A 243 -16.33 -3.61 -3.49
C ILE A 243 -15.62 -2.52 -4.27
#